data_AF-A0A1A8Y420-F1
#
_entry.id   AF-A0A1A8Y420-F1
#
_cell.length_a   1.000
_cell.length_b   1.000
_cell.length_c   1.000
_cell.angle_alpha   90.00
_cell.angle_beta   90.00
_cell.angle_gamma   90.00
#
_symmetry.space_group_name_H-M   'P 1'
#
loop_
_entity.id
_entity.type
_entity.pdbx_description
1 polymer ?
#
loop_
_entity_poly.entity_id
_entity_poly.type
_entity_poly.pdbx_seq_one_letter_code
_entity_poly.pdbx_strand_id
1 'polypeptide(L)'
;MKLNALKKIKRQLKEMEKSPQNRNYRDLVSLAKQLGRTEDKRGKEPTYSRIRDPALSPPLSIPKHSGDLKTGTARSIIDALLSDIDEWEIHLAEVGDENEG
;
A
#
# COMPACT_ATOMS: atom_id res chain seq x y z
N MET A 1 -4.18 -0.71 12.53
CA MET A 1 -3.14 -1.63 12.00
C MET A 1 -2.43 -2.31 13.18
N LYS A 2 -1.96 -3.56 13.09
CA LYS A 2 -1.08 -4.17 14.14
C LYS A 2 0.37 -4.20 13.64
N LEU A 3 1.34 -3.92 14.51
CA LEU A 3 2.78 -3.85 14.16
C LEU A 3 3.29 -5.14 13.47
N ASN A 4 2.89 -6.31 13.95
CA ASN A 4 3.28 -7.60 13.35
C ASN A 4 2.72 -7.80 11.94
N ALA A 5 1.49 -7.32 11.68
CA ALA A 5 0.90 -7.37 10.35
C ALA A 5 1.65 -6.42 9.39
N LEU A 6 2.00 -5.23 9.87
CA LEU A 6 2.76 -4.24 9.11
C LEU A 6 4.14 -4.78 8.70
N LYS A 7 4.89 -5.39 9.64
CA LYS A 7 6.18 -6.03 9.35
C LYS A 7 6.08 -7.14 8.31
N LYS A 8 5.00 -7.93 8.35
CA LYS A 8 4.75 -9.01 7.36
C LYS A 8 4.51 -8.43 5.97
N ILE A 9 3.68 -7.39 5.87
CA ILE A 9 3.38 -6.69 4.60
C ILE A 9 4.65 -6.01 4.06
N LYS A 10 5.45 -5.37 4.92
CA LYS A 10 6.75 -4.78 4.55
C LYS A 10 7.70 -5.79 3.95
N ARG A 11 7.84 -6.96 4.58
CA ARG A 11 8.68 -8.04 4.04
C ARG A 11 8.20 -8.50 2.66
N GLN A 12 6.90 -8.71 2.50
CA GLN A 12 6.32 -9.10 1.22
C GLN A 12 6.56 -8.05 0.12
N LEU A 13 6.35 -6.76 0.42
CA LEU A 13 6.59 -5.68 -0.53
C LEU A 13 8.07 -5.53 -0.87
N LYS A 14 8.99 -5.71 0.08
CA LYS A 14 10.44 -5.72 -0.18
C LYS A 14 10.90 -6.90 -1.03
N GLU A 15 10.29 -8.06 -0.87
CA GLU A 15 10.51 -9.21 -1.77
C GLU A 15 9.97 -8.92 -3.17
N MET A 16 8.80 -8.28 -3.28
CA MET A 16 8.23 -7.86 -4.55
C MET A 16 9.06 -6.77 -5.24
N GLU A 17 9.62 -5.82 -4.49
CA GLU A 17 10.48 -4.74 -5.00
C GLU A 17 11.74 -5.29 -5.70
N LYS A 18 12.33 -6.37 -5.14
CA LYS A 18 13.48 -7.06 -5.74
C LYS A 18 13.16 -7.78 -7.04
N SER A 19 11.91 -8.17 -7.24
CA SER A 19 11.45 -8.86 -8.46
C SER A 19 10.04 -8.41 -8.83
N PRO A 20 9.90 -7.20 -9.40
CA PRO A 20 8.60 -6.58 -9.66
C PRO A 20 7.91 -7.11 -10.93
N GLN A 21 8.54 -8.04 -11.65
CA GLN A 21 7.94 -8.68 -12.83
C GLN A 21 6.80 -9.62 -12.44
N ASN A 22 5.90 -9.88 -13.38
CA ASN A 22 4.83 -10.88 -13.30
C ASN A 22 3.91 -10.69 -12.07
N ARG A 23 3.63 -9.43 -11.70
CA ARG A 23 2.79 -9.11 -10.55
C ARG A 23 1.34 -8.93 -10.98
N ASN A 24 0.47 -9.72 -10.36
CA ASN A 24 -0.96 -9.60 -10.56
C ASN A 24 -1.51 -8.37 -9.81
N TYR A 25 -2.37 -7.59 -10.46
CA TYR A 25 -2.99 -6.43 -9.82
C TYR A 25 -3.77 -6.82 -8.55
N ARG A 26 -4.36 -8.03 -8.49
CA ARG A 26 -5.15 -8.49 -7.33
C ARG A 26 -4.31 -8.57 -6.06
N ASP A 27 -3.05 -8.98 -6.17
CA ASP A 27 -2.16 -9.06 -5.03
C ASP A 27 -1.87 -7.67 -4.45
N LEU A 28 -1.58 -6.71 -5.33
CA LEU A 28 -1.33 -5.31 -4.95
C LEU A 28 -2.58 -4.65 -4.37
N VAL A 29 -3.76 -4.92 -4.93
CA VAL A 29 -5.05 -4.47 -4.38
C VAL A 29 -5.30 -5.05 -2.98
N SER A 30 -4.97 -6.33 -2.77
CA SER A 30 -5.11 -6.98 -1.46
C SER A 30 -4.20 -6.30 -0.42
N LEU A 31 -2.95 -6.02 -0.78
CA LEU A 31 -2.00 -5.32 0.09
C LEU A 31 -2.45 -3.88 0.38
N ALA A 32 -2.92 -3.15 -0.63
CA ALA A 32 -3.47 -1.80 -0.47
C ALA A 32 -4.65 -1.77 0.53
N LYS A 33 -5.57 -2.74 0.43
CA LYS A 33 -6.70 -2.87 1.36
C LYS A 33 -6.24 -3.21 2.78
N GLN A 34 -5.23 -4.06 2.93
CA GLN A 34 -4.66 -4.37 4.24
C GLN A 34 -4.00 -3.15 4.90
N LEU A 35 -3.43 -2.24 4.10
CA LEU A 35 -2.87 -0.95 4.56
C LEU A 35 -3.96 0.11 4.84
N GLY A 36 -5.24 -0.25 4.74
CA GLY A 36 -6.36 0.63 5.04
C GLY A 36 -6.81 1.52 3.88
N ARG A 37 -6.31 1.29 2.66
CA ARG A 37 -6.84 1.97 1.47
C ARG A 37 -8.16 1.34 1.04
N THR A 38 -9.08 2.18 0.60
CA THR A 38 -10.38 1.78 0.04
C THR A 38 -10.49 2.19 -1.41
N GLU A 39 -11.18 1.37 -2.19
CA GLU A 39 -11.42 1.65 -3.61
C GLU A 39 -12.42 2.81 -3.75
N ASP A 40 -11.97 3.91 -4.35
CA ASP A 40 -12.79 4.98 -4.88
C ASP A 40 -13.09 4.70 -6.37
N LYS A 41 -14.37 4.84 -6.73
CA LYS A 41 -14.89 4.61 -8.08
C LYS A 41 -14.98 5.89 -8.92
N ARG A 42 -14.47 7.03 -8.44
CA ARG A 42 -14.35 8.26 -9.23
C ARG A 42 -13.26 8.14 -10.31
N GLY A 43 -13.53 7.43 -11.40
CA GLY A 43 -12.63 7.40 -12.56
C GLY A 43 -12.82 6.21 -13.49
N LYS A 44 -12.11 6.23 -14.62
CA LYS A 44 -11.98 5.05 -15.51
C LYS A 44 -11.13 3.95 -14.88
N GLU A 45 -10.11 4.34 -14.11
CA GLU A 45 -9.24 3.43 -13.38
C GLU A 45 -9.59 3.41 -11.88
N PRO A 46 -9.56 2.24 -11.23
CA PRO A 46 -9.83 2.15 -9.80
C PRO A 46 -8.68 2.78 -9.02
N THR A 47 -9.06 3.68 -8.12
CA THR A 47 -8.14 4.46 -7.30
C THR A 47 -8.33 4.07 -5.84
N TYR A 48 -7.25 4.01 -5.08
CA TYR A 48 -7.24 3.55 -3.71
C TYR A 48 -6.73 4.68 -2.80
N SER A 49 -7.59 5.16 -1.90
CA SER A 49 -7.29 6.26 -0.96
C SER A 49 -7.55 5.82 0.48
N ARG A 50 -6.92 6.49 1.45
CA ARG A 50 -7.23 6.30 2.87
C ARG A 50 -8.42 7.17 3.25
N ILE A 51 -9.48 6.60 3.81
CA ILE A 51 -10.66 7.36 4.24
C ILE A 51 -10.35 8.22 5.47
N ARG A 52 -9.56 7.68 6.40
CA ARG A 52 -9.33 8.33 7.70
C ARG A 52 -8.46 9.58 7.57
N ASP A 53 -7.41 9.51 6.76
CA ASP A 53 -6.46 10.61 6.57
C ASP A 53 -5.97 10.68 5.11
N PRO A 54 -6.79 11.23 4.19
CA PRO A 54 -6.45 11.31 2.76
C PRO A 54 -5.21 12.15 2.46
N ALA A 55 -4.85 13.07 3.36
CA ALA A 55 -3.70 13.95 3.21
C ALA A 55 -2.36 13.23 3.48
N LEU A 56 -2.38 12.11 4.22
CA LEU A 56 -1.16 11.37 4.57
C LEU A 56 -0.63 10.56 3.40
N SER A 57 -1.50 10.08 2.51
CA SER A 57 -1.04 9.30 1.35
C SER A 57 -1.82 9.70 0.09
N PRO A 58 -1.13 10.05 -1.00
CA PRO A 58 -1.79 10.42 -2.25
C PRO A 58 -2.63 9.24 -2.79
N PRO A 59 -3.69 9.52 -3.57
CA PRO A 59 -4.47 8.48 -4.22
C PRO A 59 -3.59 7.56 -5.06
N LEU A 60 -3.76 6.24 -4.91
CA LEU A 60 -2.99 5.23 -5.62
C LEU A 60 -3.86 4.53 -6.66
N SER A 61 -3.57 4.73 -7.94
CA SER A 61 -4.27 4.01 -9.00
C SER A 61 -3.62 2.65 -9.24
N ILE A 62 -4.42 1.57 -9.20
CA ILE A 62 -3.97 0.21 -9.50
C ILE A 62 -4.80 -0.28 -10.69
N PRO A 63 -4.25 -0.32 -11.91
CA PRO A 63 -5.04 -0.61 -13.10
C PRO A 63 -5.52 -2.07 -13.11
N LYS A 64 -6.81 -2.25 -13.43
CA LYS A 64 -7.45 -3.59 -13.52
C LYS A 64 -7.24 -4.19 -14.91
N HIS A 65 -6.00 -4.50 -15.24
CA HIS A 65 -5.69 -5.19 -16.49
C HIS A 65 -5.80 -6.73 -16.36
N SER A 66 -6.28 -7.38 -17.41
CA SER A 66 -6.21 -8.84 -17.54
C SER A 66 -4.76 -9.23 -17.85
N GLY A 67 -4.03 -9.70 -16.85
CA GLY A 67 -2.64 -10.14 -16.98
C GLY A 67 -1.73 -9.50 -15.95
N ASP A 68 -0.43 -9.69 -16.16
CA ASP A 68 0.60 -9.14 -15.28
C ASP A 68 0.81 -7.65 -15.57
N LEU A 69 1.05 -6.90 -14.51
CA LEU A 69 1.41 -5.49 -14.63
C LEU A 69 2.78 -5.35 -15.28
N LYS A 70 2.93 -4.30 -16.08
CA LYS A 70 4.26 -3.89 -16.56
C LYS A 70 5.17 -3.67 -15.36
N THR A 71 6.41 -4.13 -15.45
CA THR A 71 7.41 -4.06 -14.38
C THR A 71 7.52 -2.66 -13.77
N GLY A 72 7.51 -1.61 -14.59
CA GLY A 72 7.54 -0.22 -14.11
C GLY A 72 6.31 0.15 -13.29
N THR A 73 5.11 -0.19 -13.77
CA THR A 73 3.84 0.05 -13.06
C THR A 73 3.78 -0.72 -11.75
N ALA A 74 4.15 -2.00 -11.76
CA ALA A 74 4.23 -2.82 -10.56
C ALA A 74 5.18 -2.20 -9.53
N ARG A 75 6.38 -1.79 -9.96
CA ARG A 75 7.36 -1.13 -9.10
C ARG A 75 6.83 0.16 -8.49
N SER A 76 6.26 1.07 -9.30
CA SER A 76 5.70 2.32 -8.78
C SER A 76 4.59 2.09 -7.76
N ILE A 77 3.76 1.07 -7.95
CA ILE A 77 2.72 0.70 -6.97
C ILE A 77 3.34 0.14 -5.70
N ILE A 78 4.33 -0.75 -5.81
CA ILE A 78 5.05 -1.30 -4.66
C ILE A 78 5.71 -0.18 -3.84
N ASP A 79 6.38 0.76 -4.51
CA ASP A 79 7.04 1.90 -3.86
C ASP A 79 6.04 2.76 -3.09
N ALA A 80 4.85 3.02 -3.66
CA ALA A 80 3.78 3.73 -2.96
C ALA A 80 3.26 2.98 -1.73
N LEU A 81 3.10 1.65 -1.82
CA LEU A 81 2.68 0.82 -0.69
C LEU A 81 3.78 0.66 0.39
N LEU A 82 5.06 0.80 0.02
CA LEU A 82 6.16 0.88 0.97
C LEU A 82 6.15 2.21 1.72
N SER A 83 5.94 3.33 1.02
CA SER A 83 5.74 4.64 1.65
C SER A 83 4.59 4.63 2.65
N ASP A 84 3.49 3.95 2.29
CA ASP A 84 2.35 3.77 3.19
C ASP A 84 2.74 3.10 4.51
N ILE A 85 3.65 2.13 4.44
CA ILE A 85 4.14 1.43 5.63
C ILE A 85 4.98 2.36 6.48
N ASP A 86 5.89 3.13 5.88
CA ASP A 86 6.76 4.03 6.62
C ASP A 86 5.93 5.07 7.39
N GLU A 87 4.83 5.58 6.80
CA GLU A 87 3.85 6.41 7.51
C GLU A 87 3.18 5.69 8.68
N TRP A 88 2.78 4.42 8.50
CA TRP A 88 2.20 3.62 9.59
C TRP A 88 3.20 3.35 10.71
N GLU A 89 4.48 3.15 10.38
CA GLU A 89 5.54 2.95 11.37
C GLU A 89 5.75 4.20 12.21
N ILE A 90 5.78 5.39 11.59
CA ILE A 90 5.85 6.68 12.28
C ILE A 90 4.64 6.87 13.19
N HIS A 91 3.42 6.71 12.66
CA HIS A 91 2.20 6.90 13.44
C HIS A 91 2.10 5.94 14.64
N LEU A 92 2.53 4.68 14.47
CA LEU A 92 2.53 3.70 15.57
C LEU A 92 3.62 3.99 16.61
N ALA A 93 4.74 4.61 16.22
CA ALA A 93 5.77 5.05 17.16
C ALA A 93 5.26 6.23 18.00
N GLU A 94 4.65 7.24 17.36
CA GLU A 94 4.07 8.41 18.04
C GLU A 94 2.97 8.01 19.03
N VAL A 95 2.01 7.19 18.60
CA VAL A 95 0.92 6.72 19.47
C VAL A 95 1.41 5.77 20.57
N GLY A 96 2.52 5.05 20.32
CA GLY A 96 3.17 4.17 21.29
C GLY A 96 3.82 4.95 22.43
N ASP A 97 4.51 6.06 22.11
CA ASP A 97 5.16 6.93 23.09
C ASP A 97 4.14 7.75 23.91
N GLU A 98 3.00 8.16 23.31
CA GLU A 98 1.96 8.93 24.02
C GLU A 98 1.17 8.13 25.08
N ASN A 99 1.23 6.80 25.07
CA ASN A 99 0.56 5.96 26.07
C ASN A 99 1.45 5.56 27.27
N GLU A 100 2.73 5.98 27.29
CA GLU A 100 3.65 5.78 28.43
C GLU A 100 3.92 7.07 29.23
N GLY A 101 3.15 8.14 29.02
CA GLY A 101 3.28 9.44 29.71
C GLY A 101 2.32 9.63 30.89
#